data_AF-A0A7C4DTG9-F1
#
_entry.id   AF-A0A7C4DTG9-F1
#
_cell.length_a   1.000
_cell.length_b   1.000
_cell.length_c   1.000
_cell.angle_alpha   90.00
_cell.angle_beta   90.00
_cell.angle_gamma   90.00
#
_symmetry.space_group_name_H-M   'P 1'
#
loop_
_entity.id
_entity.type
_entity.pdbx_description
1 polymer ?
#
loop_
_entity_poly.entity_id
_entity_poly.type
_entity_poly.pdbx_seq_one_letter_code
_entity_poly.pdbx_strand_id
1 'polypeptide(L)'
;MFKVKVRGIYSTALTRILLENGFKIVQPSAAIRERFKLPPSPDDQSQPDLEINDRFDKQGVNVTGDSEAAEKFISVLLNCLDDVIIRRKTILMPMHPNNSSESSSLPEILSEVLTEVNSLTPHQIIRVDVEFPGLSKRKLDDIRSTVVPTLSGHHYFKAYGGKAATIVEMAEKLLEKGYSIKEVEELFRECIMREYPYRGSKLNIEHVKINGRVFQLGEARILEFNEEDQHVSLLRVFSSQGVYDGLKVPKESGDYAITRMKIGGLCFQTSYFSRDGEYKGTYVNINTPIEIYPGKVRYVDLEVDVCMWPDGRIQKIDFENLEKAVKMGYISERLKSIASRVVEEAIANLNLQEEKEVKFILSEGIAD
;
A
#
# COMPACT_ATOMS: atom_id res chain seq x y z
N MET A 1 2.00 28.67 -10.82
CA MET A 1 2.75 27.40 -10.94
C MET A 1 3.18 26.99 -9.55
N PHE A 2 2.67 25.86 -9.04
CA PHE A 2 2.93 25.46 -7.65
C PHE A 2 4.38 25.02 -7.45
N LYS A 3 4.99 25.47 -6.37
CA LYS A 3 6.33 25.15 -5.89
C LYS A 3 6.28 23.94 -4.98
N VAL A 4 7.10 22.93 -5.24
CA VAL A 4 7.08 21.67 -4.51
C VAL A 4 8.48 21.32 -4.06
N LYS A 5 8.58 20.91 -2.79
CA LYS A 5 9.76 20.30 -2.21
C LYS A 5 9.49 18.81 -2.01
N VAL A 6 10.34 17.96 -2.57
CA VAL A 6 10.21 16.50 -2.46
C VAL A 6 11.44 15.91 -1.78
N ARG A 7 11.23 14.97 -0.87
CA ARG A 7 12.26 14.18 -0.20
C ARG A 7 11.83 12.73 -0.06
N GLY A 8 12.82 11.86 0.15
CA GLY A 8 12.61 10.44 0.41
C GLY A 8 12.85 9.54 -0.79
N ILE A 9 12.50 8.26 -0.65
CA ILE A 9 12.83 7.22 -1.62
C ILE A 9 12.10 7.43 -2.96
N TYR A 10 10.87 7.96 -2.90
CA TYR A 10 10.05 8.25 -4.08
C TYR A 10 10.44 9.55 -4.80
N SER A 11 11.39 10.31 -4.27
CA SER A 11 11.68 11.68 -4.70
C SER A 11 12.02 11.83 -6.19
N THR A 12 12.77 10.88 -6.76
CA THR A 12 13.18 10.96 -8.17
C THR A 12 12.00 10.71 -9.11
N ALA A 13 11.21 9.67 -8.87
CA ALA A 13 10.02 9.37 -9.67
C ALA A 13 8.98 10.50 -9.57
N LEU A 14 8.69 10.96 -8.34
CA LEU A 14 7.75 12.06 -8.12
C LEU A 14 8.24 13.37 -8.73
N THR A 15 9.55 13.67 -8.69
CA THR A 15 10.10 14.86 -9.35
C THR A 15 9.85 14.83 -10.86
N ARG A 16 10.03 13.67 -11.51
CA ARG A 16 9.74 13.52 -12.94
C ARG A 16 8.27 13.82 -13.24
N ILE A 17 7.36 13.19 -12.50
CA ILE A 17 5.91 13.39 -12.64
C ILE A 17 5.54 14.87 -12.43
N LEU A 18 6.07 15.50 -11.38
CA LEU A 18 5.77 16.90 -11.04
C LEU A 18 6.23 17.87 -12.13
N LEU A 19 7.45 17.69 -12.66
CA LEU A 19 7.98 18.54 -13.73
C LEU A 19 7.14 18.43 -15.01
N GLU A 20 6.75 17.21 -15.40
CA GLU A 20 5.89 16.97 -16.58
C GLU A 20 4.48 17.56 -16.42
N ASN A 21 4.01 17.73 -15.18
CA ASN A 21 2.70 18.27 -14.86
C ASN A 21 2.74 19.76 -14.43
N GLY A 22 3.82 20.47 -14.78
CA GLY A 22 3.92 21.92 -14.62
C GLY A 22 3.97 22.35 -13.15
N PHE A 23 4.68 21.60 -12.30
CA PHE A 23 5.10 22.04 -10.97
C PHE A 23 6.55 22.56 -11.03
N LYS A 24 6.88 23.50 -10.14
CA LYS A 24 8.25 23.97 -9.94
C LYS A 24 8.89 23.20 -8.80
N ILE A 25 10.07 22.62 -9.01
CA ILE A 25 10.84 22.03 -7.92
C ILE A 25 11.63 23.14 -7.23
N VAL A 26 11.46 23.26 -5.92
CA VAL A 26 12.23 24.18 -5.06
C VAL A 26 12.99 23.40 -4.01
N GLN A 27 14.09 23.98 -3.50
CA GLN A 27 14.98 23.32 -2.56
C GLN A 27 15.36 21.89 -3.00
N PRO A 28 15.79 21.63 -4.26
CA PRO A 28 16.13 20.28 -4.68
C PRO A 28 17.34 19.77 -3.88
N SER A 29 17.38 18.47 -3.58
CA SER A 29 18.61 17.84 -3.07
C SER A 29 19.70 17.85 -4.15
N ALA A 30 20.96 17.68 -3.76
CA ALA A 30 22.08 17.60 -4.71
C ALA A 30 21.83 16.51 -5.79
N ALA A 31 21.39 15.32 -5.35
CA ALA A 31 21.06 14.22 -6.25
C ALA A 31 19.93 14.55 -7.23
N ILE A 32 18.86 15.24 -6.78
CA ILE A 32 17.76 15.65 -7.68
C ILE A 32 18.24 16.71 -8.66
N ARG A 33 19.03 17.68 -8.21
CA ARG A 33 19.59 18.73 -9.08
C ARG A 33 20.45 18.13 -10.18
N GLU A 34 21.32 17.19 -9.84
CA GLU A 34 22.20 16.50 -10.78
C GLU A 34 21.42 15.66 -11.79
N ARG A 35 20.54 14.77 -11.30
CA ARG A 35 19.72 13.86 -12.14
C ARG A 35 18.88 14.60 -13.18
N PHE A 36 18.27 15.72 -12.79
CA PHE A 36 17.38 16.49 -13.65
C PHE A 36 18.06 17.70 -14.31
N LYS A 37 19.38 17.89 -14.11
CA LYS A 37 20.16 19.03 -14.62
C LYS A 37 19.49 20.38 -14.34
N LEU A 38 18.94 20.54 -13.13
CA LEU A 38 18.17 21.73 -12.77
C LEU A 38 19.12 22.92 -12.61
N PRO A 39 18.94 24.02 -13.38
CA PRO A 39 19.77 25.20 -13.23
C PRO A 39 19.57 25.84 -11.84
N PRO A 40 20.57 26.55 -11.31
CA PRO A 40 20.37 27.40 -10.15
C PRO A 40 19.22 28.38 -10.39
N SER A 41 18.30 28.48 -9.43
CA SER A 41 17.13 29.35 -9.53
C SER A 41 17.02 30.23 -8.28
N PRO A 42 16.61 31.51 -8.40
CA PRO A 42 16.38 32.39 -7.24
C PRO A 42 15.37 31.80 -6.24
N ASP A 43 14.42 31.01 -6.76
CA ASP A 43 13.40 30.33 -5.96
C ASP A 43 13.93 29.09 -5.22
N ASP A 44 15.20 28.71 -5.37
CA ASP A 44 15.75 27.49 -4.75
C ASP A 44 15.69 27.52 -3.22
N GLN A 45 15.58 28.71 -2.62
CA GLN A 45 15.40 28.92 -1.18
C GLN A 45 13.99 29.39 -0.81
N SER A 46 13.08 29.50 -1.79
CA SER A 46 11.70 29.94 -1.52
C SER A 46 10.91 28.88 -0.76
N GLN A 47 9.88 29.32 -0.04
CA GLN A 47 8.95 28.41 0.63
C GLN A 47 8.16 27.61 -0.42
N PRO A 48 8.01 26.28 -0.25
CA PRO A 48 7.19 25.47 -1.14
C PRO A 48 5.70 25.64 -0.83
N ASP A 49 4.87 25.55 -1.87
CA ASP A 49 3.41 25.43 -1.73
C ASP A 49 3.03 24.01 -1.27
N LEU A 50 3.84 23.00 -1.63
CA LEU A 50 3.71 21.63 -1.13
C LEU A 50 5.05 21.05 -0.68
N GLU A 51 5.04 20.42 0.48
CA GLU A 51 6.12 19.57 0.94
C GLU A 51 5.69 18.10 0.92
N ILE A 52 6.50 17.26 0.27
CA ILE A 52 6.26 15.83 0.08
C ILE A 52 7.42 15.05 0.68
N ASN A 53 7.13 14.21 1.67
CA ASN A 53 8.10 13.38 2.37
C ASN A 53 7.61 11.95 2.46
N ASP A 54 8.52 10.98 2.59
CA ASP A 54 8.12 9.59 2.84
C ASP A 54 7.22 9.48 4.07
N ARG A 55 6.27 8.54 4.02
CA ARG A 55 5.65 8.01 5.24
C ARG A 55 6.69 7.33 6.11
N PHE A 56 6.40 7.23 7.41
CA PHE A 56 7.28 6.55 8.37
C PHE A 56 7.53 5.09 7.97
N ASP A 57 6.49 4.40 7.52
CA ASP A 57 6.53 3.01 7.05
C ASP A 57 7.09 2.85 5.63
N LYS A 58 7.46 3.95 4.95
CA LYS A 58 7.95 3.98 3.56
C LYS A 58 6.99 3.41 2.52
N GLN A 59 5.74 3.15 2.87
CA GLN A 59 4.71 2.61 1.96
C GLN A 59 4.03 3.69 1.12
N GLY A 60 4.56 4.92 1.13
CA GLY A 60 4.06 6.04 0.35
C GLY A 60 4.61 7.36 0.88
N VAL A 61 3.85 8.44 0.71
CA VAL A 61 4.28 9.81 1.08
C VAL A 61 3.23 10.56 1.89
N ASN A 62 3.67 11.45 2.77
CA ASN A 62 2.86 12.51 3.35
C ASN A 62 3.08 13.79 2.53
N VAL A 63 1.97 14.45 2.22
CA VAL A 63 1.93 15.76 1.55
C VAL A 63 1.35 16.77 2.52
N THR A 64 1.98 17.94 2.63
CA THR A 64 1.47 19.05 3.45
C THR A 64 1.66 20.37 2.70
N GLY A 65 0.63 21.22 2.70
CA GLY A 65 0.72 22.54 2.10
C GLY A 65 -0.61 23.05 1.59
N ASP A 66 -0.56 23.91 0.58
CA ASP A 66 -1.71 24.55 -0.04
C ASP A 66 -2.72 23.54 -0.61
N SER A 67 -4.01 23.77 -0.37
CA SER A 67 -5.08 22.86 -0.78
C SER A 67 -5.23 22.74 -2.30
N GLU A 68 -5.07 23.82 -3.06
CA GLU A 68 -5.22 23.79 -4.52
C GLU A 68 -4.04 23.04 -5.15
N ALA A 69 -2.83 23.30 -4.66
CA ALA A 69 -1.63 22.58 -5.04
C ALA A 69 -1.78 21.08 -4.75
N ALA A 70 -2.29 20.72 -3.57
CA ALA A 70 -2.48 19.34 -3.14
C ALA A 70 -3.50 18.60 -4.01
N GLU A 71 -4.64 19.21 -4.33
CA GLU A 71 -5.64 18.58 -5.20
C GLU A 71 -5.13 18.41 -6.63
N LYS A 72 -4.35 19.37 -7.15
CA LYS A 72 -3.65 19.18 -8.43
C LYS A 72 -2.70 17.99 -8.37
N PHE A 73 -1.92 17.86 -7.30
CA PHE A 73 -0.99 16.73 -7.12
C PHE A 73 -1.74 15.39 -7.03
N ILE A 74 -2.83 15.32 -6.27
CA ILE A 74 -3.67 14.13 -6.16
C ILE A 74 -4.24 13.74 -7.52
N SER A 75 -4.77 14.69 -8.29
CA SER A 75 -5.30 14.44 -9.63
C SER A 75 -4.24 13.81 -10.54
N VAL A 76 -3.01 14.34 -10.50
CA VAL A 76 -1.88 13.78 -11.26
C VAL A 76 -1.59 12.33 -10.84
N LEU A 77 -1.56 12.04 -9.54
CA LEU A 77 -1.33 10.67 -9.06
C LEU A 77 -2.43 9.70 -9.49
N LEU A 78 -3.71 10.06 -9.30
CA LEU A 78 -4.85 9.22 -9.67
C LEU A 78 -4.92 8.93 -11.18
N ASN A 79 -4.37 9.82 -12.01
CA ASN A 79 -4.28 9.63 -13.46
C ASN A 79 -3.08 8.76 -13.87
N CYS A 80 -1.97 8.87 -13.15
CA CYS A 80 -0.69 8.23 -13.48
C CYS A 80 -0.55 6.82 -12.90
N LEU A 81 -1.13 6.57 -11.73
CA LEU A 81 -0.93 5.36 -10.94
C LEU A 81 -2.23 4.55 -10.82
N ASP A 82 -2.11 3.23 -10.98
CA ASP A 82 -3.28 2.35 -11.11
C ASP A 82 -3.95 2.04 -9.77
N ASP A 83 -3.18 1.89 -8.69
CA ASP A 83 -3.66 1.43 -7.38
C ASP A 83 -3.34 2.39 -6.22
N VAL A 84 -2.98 3.65 -6.51
CA VAL A 84 -2.67 4.65 -5.48
C VAL A 84 -3.88 4.90 -4.57
N ILE A 85 -3.62 5.09 -3.28
CA ILE A 85 -4.66 5.38 -2.28
C ILE A 85 -4.40 6.74 -1.65
N ILE A 86 -5.43 7.58 -1.60
CA ILE A 86 -5.36 8.98 -1.16
C ILE A 86 -6.19 9.20 0.09
N ARG A 87 -5.59 9.64 1.18
CA ARG A 87 -6.27 9.90 2.45
C ARG A 87 -6.11 11.36 2.83
N ARG A 88 -7.15 12.15 2.58
CA ARG A 88 -7.19 13.57 2.93
C ARG A 88 -7.44 13.74 4.42
N LYS A 89 -6.64 14.59 5.07
CA LYS A 89 -6.82 15.06 6.44
C LYS A 89 -6.75 16.58 6.44
N THR A 90 -7.91 17.22 6.52
CA THR A 90 -7.97 18.68 6.67
C THR A 90 -7.53 19.05 8.08
N ILE A 91 -6.58 19.97 8.18
CA ILE A 91 -6.22 20.61 9.44
C ILE A 91 -6.56 22.08 9.25
N LEU A 92 -7.60 22.58 9.92
CA LEU A 92 -7.76 24.03 10.04
C LEU A 92 -6.64 24.52 10.96
N MET A 93 -5.63 25.18 10.39
CA MET A 93 -4.72 26.03 11.15
C MET A 93 -5.05 27.50 10.86
N PRO A 94 -5.33 28.33 11.88
CA PRO A 94 -5.33 29.76 11.70
C PRO A 94 -3.89 30.19 11.38
N MET A 95 -3.72 30.89 10.27
CA MET A 95 -2.44 31.46 9.89
C MET A 95 -2.26 32.79 10.61
N HIS A 96 -1.67 32.80 11.81
CA HIS A 96 -0.78 33.84 12.36
C HIS A 96 -0.42 33.49 13.83
N PRO A 97 0.87 33.43 14.22
CA PRO A 97 1.24 33.52 15.62
C PRO A 97 1.22 35.00 16.01
N ASN A 98 0.08 35.49 16.54
CA ASN A 98 0.10 36.78 17.21
C ASN A 98 0.90 36.64 18.50
N ASN A 99 2.08 37.27 18.52
CA ASN A 99 2.80 37.59 19.75
C ASN A 99 1.95 38.57 20.57
N SER A 100 1.06 38.05 21.42
CA SER A 100 0.51 38.82 22.52
C SER A 100 0.23 37.88 23.68
N SER A 101 1.07 38.00 24.70
CA SER A 101 0.81 37.51 26.04
C SER A 101 -0.42 38.21 26.60
N GLU A 102 -1.59 37.57 26.55
CA GLU A 102 -2.70 37.90 27.43
C GLU A 102 -3.65 36.70 27.56
N SER A 103 -4.05 36.43 28.81
CA SER A 103 -4.89 35.31 29.19
C SER A 103 -6.33 35.54 28.74
N SER A 104 -6.68 35.15 27.52
CA SER A 104 -8.06 35.08 27.06
C SER A 104 -8.69 33.73 27.39
N SER A 105 -9.97 33.74 27.76
CA SER A 105 -10.69 32.56 28.20
C SER A 105 -11.12 31.69 27.01
N LEU A 106 -11.15 30.36 27.18
CA LEU A 106 -11.54 29.39 26.14
C LEU A 106 -12.80 29.75 25.32
N PRO A 107 -13.86 30.34 25.91
CA PRO A 107 -15.05 30.75 25.15
C PRO A 107 -14.80 31.91 24.17
N GLU A 108 -13.91 32.86 24.50
CA GLU A 108 -13.59 34.01 23.64
C GLU A 108 -12.76 33.57 22.44
N ILE A 109 -11.76 32.70 22.65
CA ILE A 109 -10.97 32.08 21.58
C ILE A 109 -11.87 31.30 20.62
N LEU A 110 -12.82 30.53 21.15
CA LEU A 110 -13.79 29.78 20.32
C LEU A 110 -14.68 30.72 19.50
N SER A 111 -15.11 31.86 20.07
CA SER A 111 -15.92 32.84 19.35
C SER A 111 -15.14 33.58 18.27
N GLU A 112 -13.89 33.97 18.52
CA GLU A 112 -13.00 34.60 17.53
C GLU A 112 -12.67 33.63 16.39
N VAL A 113 -12.32 32.37 16.72
CA VAL A 113 -12.10 31.31 15.74
C VAL A 113 -13.36 31.06 14.90
N LEU A 114 -14.56 31.01 15.51
CA LEU A 114 -15.81 30.84 14.78
C LEU A 114 -16.17 32.04 13.88
N THR A 115 -15.70 33.24 14.23
CA THR A 115 -15.93 34.46 13.43
C THR A 115 -14.94 34.53 12.25
N GLU A 116 -13.69 34.12 12.43
CA GLU A 116 -12.69 33.96 11.36
C GLU A 116 -13.02 32.80 10.40
N VAL A 117 -13.67 31.74 10.89
CA VAL A 117 -14.18 30.61 10.08
C VAL A 117 -15.27 31.05 9.10
N ASN A 118 -15.91 32.21 9.29
CA ASN A 118 -16.89 32.75 8.35
C ASN A 118 -16.30 33.74 7.33
N SER A 119 -15.03 34.15 7.48
CA SER A 119 -14.28 34.96 6.51
C SER A 119 -13.25 34.11 5.75
N LEU A 120 -13.71 33.01 5.15
CA LEU A 120 -12.87 32.01 4.49
C LEU A 120 -12.13 32.60 3.29
N THR A 121 -10.80 32.66 3.39
CA THR A 121 -9.90 32.89 2.26
C THR A 121 -9.43 31.55 1.66
N PRO A 122 -8.93 31.52 0.40
CA PRO A 122 -8.73 30.29 -0.39
C PRO A 122 -7.53 29.40 0.00
N HIS A 123 -6.81 29.67 1.09
CA HIS A 123 -5.48 29.07 1.34
C HIS A 123 -5.49 28.20 2.61
N GLN A 124 -6.27 27.12 2.61
CA GLN A 124 -6.26 26.14 3.70
C GLN A 124 -5.04 25.22 3.58
N ILE A 125 -4.31 25.00 4.68
CA ILE A 125 -3.32 23.92 4.73
C ILE A 125 -4.04 22.59 4.82
N ILE A 126 -3.71 21.68 3.91
CA ILE A 126 -4.17 20.29 3.96
C ILE A 126 -2.99 19.34 4.22
N ARG A 127 -3.27 18.25 4.91
CA ARG A 127 -2.39 17.09 4.98
C ARG A 127 -3.00 15.94 4.19
N VAL A 128 -2.22 15.33 3.31
CA VAL A 128 -2.64 14.17 2.54
C VAL A 128 -1.68 13.03 2.84
N ASP A 129 -2.22 11.89 3.24
CA ASP A 129 -1.47 10.64 3.30
C ASP A 129 -1.72 9.88 1.99
N VAL A 130 -0.64 9.52 1.30
CA VAL A 130 -0.68 8.79 0.04
C VAL A 130 0.00 7.45 0.26
N GLU A 131 -0.67 6.36 -0.11
CA GLU A 131 -0.13 5.02 -0.10
C GLU A 131 0.13 4.54 -1.53
N PHE A 132 1.28 3.90 -1.74
CA PHE A 132 1.69 3.32 -3.02
C PHE A 132 1.75 1.79 -2.88
N PRO A 133 0.69 1.07 -3.31
CA PRO A 133 0.72 -0.38 -3.39
C PRO A 133 1.52 -0.87 -4.62
N GLY A 134 1.55 -2.19 -4.83
CA GLY A 134 2.52 -2.83 -5.72
C GLY A 134 2.49 -2.37 -7.19
N LEU A 135 1.35 -1.98 -7.77
CA LEU A 135 1.32 -1.45 -9.14
C LEU A 135 1.94 -0.03 -9.17
N SER A 136 1.57 0.81 -8.21
CA SER A 136 2.13 2.17 -8.06
C SER A 136 3.64 2.14 -7.83
N LYS A 137 4.14 1.25 -6.95
CA LYS A 137 5.59 1.10 -6.72
C LYS A 137 6.33 0.74 -8.01
N ARG A 138 5.82 -0.25 -8.75
CA ARG A 138 6.38 -0.64 -10.07
C ARG A 138 6.37 0.52 -11.05
N LYS A 139 5.24 1.22 -11.17
CA LYS A 139 5.13 2.35 -12.10
C LYS A 139 6.10 3.47 -11.73
N LEU A 140 6.31 3.73 -10.45
CA LEU A 140 7.28 4.70 -9.96
C LEU A 140 8.73 4.23 -10.20
N ASP A 141 9.02 2.93 -10.10
CA ASP A 141 10.30 2.35 -10.52
C ASP A 141 10.54 2.57 -12.03
N ASP A 142 9.54 2.29 -12.87
CA ASP A 142 9.62 2.52 -14.32
C ASP A 142 9.93 3.99 -14.63
N ILE A 143 9.22 4.92 -13.99
CA ILE A 143 9.44 6.37 -14.18
C ILE A 143 10.83 6.77 -13.70
N ARG A 144 11.28 6.25 -12.55
CA ARG A 144 12.63 6.49 -12.03
C ARG A 144 13.71 5.99 -12.98
N SER A 145 13.50 4.83 -13.62
CA SER A 145 14.44 4.22 -14.57
C SER A 145 14.72 5.10 -15.80
N THR A 146 13.79 6.00 -16.16
CA THR A 146 13.99 6.98 -17.24
C THR A 146 14.97 8.11 -16.89
N VAL A 147 15.33 8.24 -15.61
CA VAL A 147 16.16 9.33 -15.09
C VAL A 147 17.51 8.82 -14.56
N VAL A 148 17.50 7.68 -13.89
CA VAL A 148 18.70 7.09 -13.26
C VAL A 148 18.61 5.56 -13.36
N PRO A 149 19.74 4.83 -13.58
CA PRO A 149 19.72 3.38 -13.53
C PRO A 149 19.06 2.90 -12.23
N THR A 150 18.06 2.05 -12.37
CA THR A 150 17.16 1.66 -11.28
C THR A 150 17.00 0.15 -11.30
N LEU A 151 17.17 -0.47 -10.13
CA LEU A 151 16.90 -1.89 -9.96
C LEU A 151 15.38 -2.15 -9.99
N SER A 152 14.96 -3.23 -10.65
CA SER A 152 13.57 -3.68 -10.59
C SER A 152 13.11 -3.91 -9.14
N GLY A 153 11.96 -3.36 -8.76
CA GLY A 153 11.44 -3.44 -7.39
C GLY A 153 12.14 -2.50 -6.40
N HIS A 154 12.85 -1.46 -6.88
CA HIS A 154 13.53 -0.47 -6.03
C HIS A 154 12.64 0.00 -4.87
N HIS A 155 11.46 0.54 -5.14
CA HIS A 155 10.59 1.07 -4.08
C HIS A 155 10.09 -0.04 -3.15
N TYR A 156 9.83 -1.24 -3.68
CA TYR A 156 9.40 -2.38 -2.88
C TYR A 156 10.45 -2.75 -1.81
N PHE A 157 11.70 -2.96 -2.22
CA PHE A 157 12.78 -3.33 -1.31
C PHE A 157 13.21 -2.16 -0.41
N LYS A 158 13.16 -0.93 -0.90
CA LYS A 158 13.37 0.27 -0.07
C LYS A 158 12.29 0.44 0.99
N ALA A 159 11.04 0.11 0.68
CA ALA A 159 9.94 0.19 1.62
C ALA A 159 10.00 -0.89 2.71
N TYR A 160 10.56 -2.07 2.40
CA TYR A 160 10.87 -3.06 3.43
C TYR A 160 11.93 -2.55 4.41
N GLY A 161 12.97 -1.88 3.89
CA GLY A 161 14.04 -1.33 4.70
C GLY A 161 15.12 -2.36 5.07
N GLY A 162 15.84 -2.07 6.15
CA GLY A 162 16.89 -2.95 6.69
C GLY A 162 17.93 -3.34 5.64
N LYS A 163 18.31 -4.62 5.64
CA LYS A 163 19.34 -5.16 4.75
C LYS A 163 18.95 -5.07 3.27
N ALA A 164 17.67 -5.24 2.92
CA ALA A 164 17.23 -5.14 1.53
C ALA A 164 17.49 -3.75 0.95
N ALA A 165 17.19 -2.69 1.71
CA ALA A 165 17.43 -1.32 1.27
C ALA A 165 18.91 -1.03 1.00
N THR A 166 19.82 -1.64 1.77
CA THR A 166 21.27 -1.56 1.55
C THR A 166 21.70 -2.32 0.31
N ILE A 167 21.18 -3.54 0.10
CA ILE A 167 21.48 -4.35 -1.09
C ILE A 167 21.03 -3.61 -2.36
N VAL A 168 19.86 -2.93 -2.33
CA VAL A 168 19.41 -2.08 -3.45
C VAL A 168 20.42 -0.98 -3.75
N GLU A 169 20.99 -0.29 -2.76
CA GLU A 169 22.00 0.76 -3.00
C GLU A 169 23.27 0.20 -3.62
N MET A 170 23.68 -0.99 -3.20
CA MET A 170 24.83 -1.68 -3.78
C MET A 170 24.56 -2.06 -5.24
N ALA A 171 23.39 -2.61 -5.53
CA ALA A 171 22.97 -2.97 -6.88
C ALA A 171 22.90 -1.75 -7.80
N GLU A 172 22.25 -0.65 -7.37
CA GLU A 172 22.17 0.57 -8.18
C GLU A 172 23.56 1.20 -8.42
N LYS A 173 24.47 1.15 -7.45
CA LYS A 173 25.87 1.59 -7.66
C LYS A 173 26.62 0.75 -8.70
N LEU A 174 26.30 -0.55 -8.83
CA LEU A 174 26.87 -1.38 -9.90
C LEU A 174 26.29 -0.97 -11.26
N LEU A 175 24.99 -0.70 -11.35
CA LEU A 175 24.38 -0.20 -12.57
C LEU A 175 24.98 1.16 -12.99
N GLU A 176 25.21 2.07 -12.04
CA GLU A 176 25.88 3.36 -12.29
C GLU A 176 27.31 3.20 -12.83
N LYS A 177 28.01 2.12 -12.44
CA LYS A 177 29.34 1.78 -12.96
C LYS A 177 29.33 1.11 -14.35
N GLY A 178 28.15 0.89 -14.93
CA GLY A 178 27.98 0.32 -16.26
C GLY A 178 27.93 -1.21 -16.31
N TYR A 179 27.75 -1.89 -15.17
CA TYR A 179 27.49 -3.33 -15.17
C TYR A 179 26.13 -3.64 -15.82
N SER A 180 25.99 -4.83 -16.41
CA SER A 180 24.75 -5.17 -17.10
C SER A 180 23.60 -5.37 -16.10
N ILE A 181 22.38 -4.98 -16.50
CA ILE A 181 21.20 -5.10 -15.64
C ILE A 181 20.95 -6.56 -15.24
N LYS A 182 21.16 -7.50 -16.16
CA LYS A 182 20.96 -8.94 -15.91
C LYS A 182 21.91 -9.48 -14.83
N GLU A 183 23.20 -9.18 -14.92
CA GLU A 183 24.19 -9.62 -13.93
C GLU A 183 23.89 -9.04 -12.55
N VAL A 184 23.53 -7.75 -12.49
CA VAL A 184 23.21 -7.09 -11.22
C VAL A 184 21.94 -7.66 -10.60
N GLU A 185 20.89 -7.90 -11.39
CA GLU A 185 19.64 -8.51 -10.93
C GLU A 185 19.86 -9.95 -10.43
N GLU A 186 20.72 -10.72 -11.08
CA GLU A 186 21.06 -12.08 -10.64
C GLU A 186 21.79 -12.09 -9.29
N LEU A 187 22.83 -11.26 -9.14
CA LEU A 187 23.53 -11.08 -7.87
C LEU A 187 22.61 -10.55 -6.76
N PHE A 188 21.73 -9.60 -7.11
CA PHE A 188 20.73 -9.07 -6.18
C PHE A 188 19.80 -10.18 -5.69
N ARG A 189 19.29 -11.01 -6.61
CA ARG A 189 18.43 -12.16 -6.29
C ARG A 189 19.12 -13.11 -5.32
N GLU A 190 20.37 -13.49 -5.58
CA GLU A 190 21.13 -14.37 -4.67
C GLU A 190 21.28 -13.81 -3.26
N CYS A 191 21.42 -12.48 -3.13
CA CYS A 191 21.52 -11.81 -1.85
C CYS A 191 20.17 -11.74 -1.12
N ILE A 192 19.09 -11.43 -1.84
CA ILE A 192 17.78 -11.20 -1.23
C ILE A 192 17.06 -12.50 -0.88
N MET A 193 17.26 -13.58 -1.64
CA MET A 193 16.60 -14.87 -1.39
C MET A 193 16.85 -15.42 0.02
N ARG A 194 18.00 -15.09 0.62
CA ARG A 194 18.34 -15.49 2.00
C ARG A 194 17.47 -14.80 3.06
N GLU A 195 16.81 -13.70 2.70
CA GLU A 195 15.90 -12.97 3.57
C GLU A 195 14.45 -13.43 3.35
N TYR A 196 14.11 -14.04 2.21
CA TYR A 196 12.75 -14.46 1.92
C TYR A 196 12.31 -15.63 2.82
N PRO A 197 11.02 -15.68 3.18
CA PRO A 197 10.51 -16.74 4.03
C PRO A 197 10.45 -18.08 3.29
N TYR A 198 10.67 -19.17 4.03
CA TYR A 198 10.67 -20.54 3.52
C TYR A 198 9.57 -21.38 4.18
N ARG A 199 9.33 -22.60 3.68
CA ARG A 199 8.34 -23.54 4.25
C ARG A 199 8.52 -23.71 5.76
N GLY A 200 7.42 -23.59 6.51
CA GLY A 200 7.42 -23.65 7.98
C GLY A 200 7.69 -22.32 8.67
N SER A 201 8.16 -21.30 7.95
CA SER A 201 8.31 -19.94 8.49
C SER A 201 6.97 -19.36 8.91
N LYS A 202 7.00 -18.51 9.94
CA LYS A 202 5.84 -17.74 10.39
C LYS A 202 5.82 -16.38 9.70
N LEU A 203 4.66 -15.98 9.22
CA LEU A 203 4.41 -14.67 8.60
C LEU A 203 3.29 -13.96 9.34
N ASN A 204 3.51 -12.68 9.62
CA ASN A 204 2.43 -11.79 10.01
C ASN A 204 1.65 -11.34 8.77
N ILE A 205 0.35 -11.13 8.91
CA ILE A 205 -0.49 -10.62 7.82
C ILE A 205 -0.92 -9.19 8.18
N GLU A 206 -0.35 -8.22 7.46
CA GLU A 206 -0.71 -6.80 7.54
C GLU A 206 -1.92 -6.50 6.64
N HIS A 207 -3.08 -6.42 7.26
CA HIS A 207 -4.34 -6.06 6.61
C HIS A 207 -4.56 -4.55 6.73
N VAL A 208 -4.24 -3.81 5.67
CA VAL A 208 -4.38 -2.35 5.64
C VAL A 208 -5.75 -1.99 5.07
N LYS A 209 -6.49 -1.09 5.71
CA LYS A 209 -7.79 -0.60 5.20
C LYS A 209 -7.64 0.64 4.29
N ILE A 210 -8.67 0.94 3.50
CA ILE A 210 -8.78 2.17 2.67
C ILE A 210 -8.84 3.47 3.50
N ASN A 211 -8.98 3.39 4.83
CA ASN A 211 -8.82 4.55 5.73
C ASN A 211 -7.43 4.66 6.41
N GLY A 212 -6.56 3.65 6.28
CA GLY A 212 -5.17 3.68 6.74
C GLY A 212 -4.94 2.95 8.05
N ARG A 213 -6.00 2.42 8.66
CA ARG A 213 -5.87 1.51 9.80
C ARG A 213 -5.20 0.21 9.35
N VAL A 214 -4.26 -0.27 10.15
CA VAL A 214 -3.53 -1.51 9.91
C VAL A 214 -3.94 -2.52 10.98
N PHE A 215 -4.42 -3.68 10.55
CA PHE A 215 -4.75 -4.80 11.42
C PHE A 215 -3.73 -5.91 11.23
N GLN A 216 -3.29 -6.51 12.34
CA GLN A 216 -2.47 -7.72 12.31
C GLN A 216 -3.40 -8.91 12.49
N LEU A 217 -3.57 -9.72 11.44
CA LEU A 217 -4.52 -10.87 11.46
C LEU A 217 -3.96 -12.13 12.15
N GLY A 218 -2.82 -11.99 12.84
CA GLY A 218 -2.11 -13.07 13.53
C GLY A 218 -1.03 -13.73 12.67
N GLU A 219 -0.28 -14.63 13.31
CA GLU A 219 0.76 -15.42 12.66
C GLU A 219 0.15 -16.53 11.81
N ALA A 220 0.61 -16.65 10.56
CA ALA A 220 0.33 -17.75 9.68
C ALA A 220 1.60 -18.54 9.38
N ARG A 221 1.52 -19.87 9.28
CA ARG A 221 2.65 -20.72 8.92
C ARG A 221 2.63 -20.99 7.42
N ILE A 222 3.77 -20.85 6.74
CA ILE A 222 3.87 -21.22 5.33
C ILE A 222 3.81 -22.75 5.20
N LEU A 223 2.79 -23.24 4.50
CA LEU A 223 2.67 -24.64 4.10
C LEU A 223 3.54 -24.93 2.88
N GLU A 224 3.50 -24.03 1.90
CA GLU A 224 4.16 -24.17 0.62
C GLU A 224 4.51 -22.79 0.04
N PHE A 225 5.66 -22.73 -0.62
CA PHE A 225 6.10 -21.57 -1.39
C PHE A 225 6.69 -22.06 -2.72
N ASN A 226 6.01 -21.75 -3.82
CA ASN A 226 6.48 -22.03 -5.17
C ASN A 226 7.09 -20.75 -5.75
N GLU A 227 8.41 -20.74 -5.90
CA GLU A 227 9.17 -19.59 -6.43
C GLU A 227 8.93 -19.35 -7.92
N GLU A 228 8.67 -20.38 -8.72
CA GLU A 228 8.47 -20.23 -10.16
C GLU A 228 7.14 -19.53 -10.45
N ASP A 229 6.06 -20.01 -9.83
CA ASP A 229 4.71 -19.48 -10.05
C ASP A 229 4.32 -18.39 -9.05
N GLN A 230 5.20 -18.08 -8.08
CA GLN A 230 5.00 -17.09 -7.02
C GLN A 230 3.77 -17.36 -6.14
N HIS A 231 3.40 -18.64 -5.96
CA HIS A 231 2.26 -19.06 -5.14
C HIS A 231 2.70 -19.37 -3.71
N VAL A 232 1.88 -18.94 -2.74
CA VAL A 232 2.11 -19.15 -1.31
C VAL A 232 0.85 -19.68 -0.67
N SER A 233 1.00 -20.76 0.09
CA SER A 233 -0.07 -21.35 0.90
C SER A 233 0.25 -21.16 2.38
N LEU A 234 -0.68 -20.57 3.12
CA LEU A 234 -0.54 -20.27 4.54
C LEU A 234 -1.58 -21.03 5.36
N LEU A 235 -1.16 -21.57 6.51
CA LEU A 235 -2.03 -22.18 7.52
C LEU A 235 -2.20 -21.24 8.71
N ARG A 236 -3.44 -21.07 9.14
CA ARG A 236 -3.79 -20.49 10.45
C ARG A 236 -4.67 -21.46 11.21
N VAL A 237 -4.40 -21.63 12.50
CA VAL A 237 -5.26 -22.39 13.41
C VAL A 237 -5.85 -21.42 14.42
N PHE A 238 -7.15 -21.49 14.62
CA PHE A 238 -7.87 -20.55 15.48
C PHE A 238 -8.20 -21.16 16.84
N SER A 239 -7.92 -20.41 17.90
CA SER A 239 -8.28 -20.77 19.28
C SER A 239 -9.50 -19.99 19.80
N SER A 240 -9.84 -18.86 19.16
CA SER A 240 -10.95 -18.01 19.57
C SER A 240 -12.27 -18.41 18.91
N GLN A 241 -13.35 -18.39 19.70
CA GLN A 241 -14.71 -18.49 19.18
C GLN A 241 -15.14 -17.17 18.53
N GLY A 242 -16.07 -17.25 17.58
CA GLY A 242 -16.64 -16.07 16.93
C GLY A 242 -17.45 -16.45 15.70
N VAL A 243 -17.41 -15.58 14.69
CA VAL A 243 -18.04 -15.83 13.39
C VAL A 243 -17.02 -15.44 12.32
N TYR A 244 -16.93 -16.22 11.24
CA TYR A 244 -16.17 -15.80 10.07
C TYR A 244 -16.95 -14.70 9.35
N ASP A 245 -16.40 -13.48 9.37
CA ASP A 245 -16.98 -12.32 8.69
C ASP A 245 -17.15 -12.62 7.18
N GLY A 246 -18.18 -12.02 6.57
CA GLY A 246 -18.62 -12.34 5.21
C GLY A 246 -19.45 -13.63 5.12
N LEU A 247 -18.90 -14.77 5.58
CA LEU A 247 -19.58 -16.07 5.53
C LEU A 247 -20.72 -16.22 6.54
N LYS A 248 -20.64 -15.51 7.67
CA LYS A 248 -21.59 -15.62 8.81
C LYS A 248 -21.70 -17.05 9.37
N VAL A 249 -20.62 -17.82 9.27
CA VAL A 249 -20.52 -19.19 9.78
C VAL A 249 -19.82 -19.19 11.14
N PRO A 250 -20.26 -19.98 12.13
CA PRO A 250 -19.61 -20.05 13.44
C PRO A 250 -18.13 -20.40 13.32
N LYS A 251 -17.29 -19.69 14.07
CA LYS A 251 -15.87 -19.98 14.24
C LYS A 251 -15.66 -20.64 15.59
N GLU A 252 -15.01 -21.79 15.59
CA GLU A 252 -14.83 -22.64 16.77
C GLU A 252 -13.35 -22.86 17.06
N SER A 253 -13.03 -23.21 18.31
CA SER A 253 -11.65 -23.51 18.69
C SER A 253 -11.17 -24.80 18.03
N GLY A 254 -10.01 -24.73 17.39
CA GLY A 254 -9.43 -25.83 16.61
C GLY A 254 -9.78 -25.77 15.13
N ASP A 255 -10.68 -24.88 14.70
CA ASP A 255 -10.86 -24.58 13.29
C ASP A 255 -9.54 -24.09 12.68
N TYR A 256 -9.37 -24.34 11.39
CA TYR A 256 -8.21 -23.86 10.66
C TYR A 256 -8.59 -23.26 9.31
N ALA A 257 -7.70 -22.42 8.80
CA ALA A 257 -7.81 -21.76 7.52
C ALA A 257 -6.58 -22.01 6.68
N ILE A 258 -6.81 -22.31 5.41
CA ILE A 258 -5.76 -22.40 4.39
C ILE A 258 -5.94 -21.25 3.43
N THR A 259 -4.97 -20.35 3.41
CA THR A 259 -4.96 -19.17 2.55
C THR A 259 -4.00 -19.38 1.40
N ARG A 260 -4.49 -19.34 0.17
CA ARG A 260 -3.72 -19.40 -1.06
C ARG A 260 -3.66 -18.02 -1.67
N MET A 261 -2.45 -17.59 -2.01
CA MET A 261 -2.19 -16.28 -2.60
C MET A 261 -1.09 -16.36 -3.64
N LYS A 262 -1.06 -15.39 -4.54
CA LYS A 262 0.02 -15.19 -5.51
C LYS A 262 0.70 -13.85 -5.23
N ILE A 263 2.03 -13.82 -5.17
CA ILE A 263 2.77 -12.56 -5.02
C ILE A 263 2.44 -11.65 -6.20
N GLY A 264 2.07 -10.40 -5.90
CA GLY A 264 1.60 -9.43 -6.89
C GLY A 264 0.17 -9.67 -7.38
N GLY A 265 -0.50 -10.73 -6.93
CA GLY A 265 -1.92 -10.98 -7.18
C GLY A 265 -2.81 -9.99 -6.43
N LEU A 266 -3.97 -9.69 -7.00
CA LEU A 266 -4.95 -8.71 -6.49
C LEU A 266 -6.05 -9.33 -5.62
N CYS A 267 -5.89 -10.60 -5.27
CA CYS A 267 -6.75 -11.28 -4.32
C CYS A 267 -6.00 -12.45 -3.68
N PHE A 268 -6.52 -12.88 -2.54
CA PHE A 268 -6.17 -14.18 -1.98
C PHE A 268 -7.45 -14.92 -1.62
N GLN A 269 -7.35 -16.24 -1.59
CA GLN A 269 -8.46 -17.13 -1.30
C GLN A 269 -8.16 -17.81 0.03
N THR A 270 -9.13 -17.88 0.93
CA THR A 270 -9.01 -18.61 2.18
C THR A 270 -10.17 -19.56 2.34
N SER A 271 -9.85 -20.82 2.57
CA SER A 271 -10.82 -21.89 2.83
C SER A 271 -10.77 -22.27 4.29
N TYR A 272 -11.95 -22.27 4.92
CA TYR A 272 -12.13 -22.54 6.34
C TYR A 272 -12.62 -23.95 6.57
N PHE A 273 -12.08 -24.58 7.59
CA PHE A 273 -12.40 -25.95 7.96
C PHE A 273 -12.62 -26.05 9.47
N SER A 274 -13.50 -26.97 9.87
CA SER A 274 -13.62 -27.35 11.27
C SER A 274 -12.36 -28.08 11.74
N ARG A 275 -12.20 -28.24 13.06
CA ARG A 275 -11.13 -29.08 13.63
C ARG A 275 -11.10 -30.51 13.04
N ASP A 276 -12.26 -31.04 12.69
CA ASP A 276 -12.42 -32.39 12.14
C ASP A 276 -12.25 -32.42 10.60
N GLY A 277 -11.99 -31.27 9.98
CA GLY A 277 -11.72 -31.14 8.54
C GLY A 277 -12.95 -30.91 7.67
N GLU A 278 -14.11 -30.61 8.26
CA GLU A 278 -15.33 -30.29 7.52
C GLU A 278 -15.24 -28.89 6.93
N TYR A 279 -15.54 -28.76 5.64
CA TYR A 279 -15.49 -27.48 4.94
C TYR A 279 -16.60 -26.53 5.40
N LYS A 280 -16.22 -25.32 5.82
CA LYS A 280 -17.12 -24.29 6.37
C LYS A 280 -17.41 -23.17 5.37
N GLY A 281 -16.60 -23.04 4.32
CA GLY A 281 -16.74 -22.02 3.29
C GLY A 281 -15.41 -21.43 2.85
N THR A 282 -15.42 -20.72 1.72
CA THR A 282 -14.27 -20.02 1.16
C THR A 282 -14.61 -18.55 1.04
N TYR A 283 -13.68 -17.67 1.40
CA TYR A 283 -13.77 -16.26 1.04
C TYR A 283 -12.56 -15.86 0.19
N VAL A 284 -12.80 -14.97 -0.74
CA VAL A 284 -11.79 -14.36 -1.60
C VAL A 284 -11.80 -12.88 -1.31
N ASN A 285 -10.70 -12.38 -0.74
CA ASN A 285 -10.54 -10.96 -0.46
C ASN A 285 -9.92 -10.27 -1.66
N ILE A 286 -10.56 -9.20 -2.13
CA ILE A 286 -10.06 -8.38 -3.24
C ILE A 286 -9.24 -7.24 -2.65
N ASN A 287 -7.99 -7.13 -3.08
CA ASN A 287 -7.02 -6.22 -2.51
C ASN A 287 -6.09 -5.64 -3.59
N THR A 288 -5.25 -4.71 -3.18
CA THR A 288 -4.09 -4.28 -3.98
C THR A 288 -3.04 -5.39 -4.02
N PRO A 289 -2.09 -5.37 -4.97
CA PRO A 289 -1.14 -6.47 -5.14
C PRO A 289 -0.48 -6.92 -3.84
N ILE A 290 -0.49 -8.24 -3.61
CA ILE A 290 0.05 -8.85 -2.39
C ILE A 290 1.58 -8.77 -2.41
N GLU A 291 2.13 -8.19 -1.34
CA GLU A 291 3.56 -7.99 -1.12
C GLU A 291 4.07 -8.93 -0.02
N ILE A 292 5.19 -9.63 -0.26
CA ILE A 292 5.78 -10.57 0.72
C ILE A 292 7.16 -10.10 1.15
N TYR A 293 7.18 -9.48 2.31
CA TYR A 293 8.40 -9.06 2.99
C TYR A 293 8.94 -10.19 3.88
N PRO A 294 10.23 -10.19 4.20
CA PRO A 294 10.78 -11.07 5.23
C PRO A 294 9.99 -10.92 6.55
N GLY A 295 9.20 -11.94 6.89
CA GLY A 295 8.39 -11.99 8.10
C GLY A 295 6.95 -11.45 7.99
N LYS A 296 6.53 -10.89 6.86
CA LYS A 296 5.14 -10.43 6.70
C LYS A 296 4.61 -10.43 5.28
N VAL A 297 3.31 -10.67 5.15
CA VAL A 297 2.52 -10.38 3.95
C VAL A 297 1.80 -9.06 4.16
N ARG A 298 1.75 -8.21 3.14
CA ARG A 298 1.05 -6.93 3.17
C ARG A 298 0.21 -6.73 1.92
N TYR A 299 -0.95 -6.12 2.11
CA TYR A 299 -1.81 -5.59 1.05
C TYR A 299 -2.71 -4.51 1.61
N VAL A 300 -3.31 -3.70 0.73
CA VAL A 300 -4.44 -2.84 1.08
C VAL A 300 -5.72 -3.51 0.63
N ASP A 301 -6.56 -3.81 1.61
CA ASP A 301 -7.90 -4.37 1.44
C ASP A 301 -8.81 -3.34 0.79
N LEU A 302 -9.47 -3.75 -0.30
CA LEU A 302 -10.41 -2.89 -1.02
C LEU A 302 -11.85 -3.00 -0.46
N GLU A 303 -12.03 -3.73 0.64
CA GLU A 303 -13.32 -3.91 1.33
C GLU A 303 -14.39 -4.51 0.42
N VAL A 304 -13.97 -5.38 -0.50
CA VAL A 304 -14.82 -6.16 -1.39
C VAL A 304 -14.40 -7.62 -1.30
N ASP A 305 -15.37 -8.50 -1.06
CA ASP A 305 -15.12 -9.92 -0.89
C ASP A 305 -16.08 -10.76 -1.77
N VAL A 306 -15.62 -11.96 -2.12
CA VAL A 306 -16.46 -13.00 -2.73
C VAL A 306 -16.51 -14.18 -1.80
N CYS A 307 -17.71 -14.62 -1.41
CA CYS A 307 -17.91 -15.73 -0.49
C CYS A 307 -18.55 -16.92 -1.22
N MET A 308 -18.06 -18.12 -0.93
CA MET A 308 -18.66 -19.40 -1.32
C MET A 308 -19.01 -20.23 -0.08
N TRP A 309 -20.26 -20.71 -0.01
CA TRP A 309 -20.75 -21.53 1.10
C TRP A 309 -20.67 -23.03 0.79
N PRO A 310 -20.81 -23.91 1.81
CA PRO A 310 -20.74 -25.37 1.62
C PRO A 310 -21.76 -25.98 0.63
N ASP A 311 -22.84 -25.26 0.37
CA ASP A 311 -23.89 -25.58 -0.61
C ASP A 311 -23.53 -25.17 -2.05
N GLY A 312 -22.39 -24.50 -2.25
CA GLY A 312 -21.93 -24.01 -3.55
C GLY A 312 -22.48 -22.64 -3.94
N ARG A 313 -23.30 -22.00 -3.10
CA ARG A 313 -23.75 -20.62 -3.35
C ARG A 313 -22.53 -19.69 -3.36
N ILE A 314 -22.47 -18.77 -4.32
CA ILE A 314 -21.43 -17.72 -4.41
C ILE A 314 -22.12 -16.35 -4.34
N GLN A 315 -21.57 -15.43 -3.55
CA GLN A 315 -22.07 -14.05 -3.45
C GLN A 315 -20.92 -13.03 -3.36
N LYS A 316 -21.14 -11.88 -3.98
CA LYS A 316 -20.33 -10.66 -3.78
C LYS A 316 -20.80 -9.98 -2.51
N ILE A 317 -19.87 -9.59 -1.65
CA ILE A 317 -20.13 -8.91 -0.39
C ILE A 317 -19.47 -7.52 -0.46
N ASP A 318 -20.18 -6.51 0.04
CA ASP A 318 -19.68 -5.15 0.27
C ASP A 318 -19.19 -4.40 -1.00
N PHE A 319 -19.67 -4.79 -2.19
CA PHE A 319 -19.28 -4.15 -3.45
C PHE A 319 -19.61 -2.65 -3.50
N GLU A 320 -20.66 -2.21 -2.79
CA GLU A 320 -21.04 -0.80 -2.69
C GLU A 320 -19.98 0.06 -1.98
N ASN A 321 -19.09 -0.55 -1.19
CA ASN A 321 -18.01 0.19 -0.50
C ASN A 321 -16.96 0.71 -1.48
N LEU A 322 -16.73 0.01 -2.59
CA LEU A 322 -15.81 0.44 -3.64
C LEU A 322 -16.29 1.75 -4.28
N GLU A 323 -17.59 1.89 -4.48
CA GLU A 323 -18.21 3.12 -5.00
C GLU A 323 -18.13 4.28 -4.02
N LYS A 324 -18.32 4.01 -2.73
CA LYS A 324 -18.11 5.02 -1.69
C LYS A 324 -16.65 5.46 -1.65
N ALA A 325 -15.70 4.53 -1.77
CA ALA A 325 -14.28 4.83 -1.76
C ALA A 325 -13.88 5.75 -2.93
N VAL A 326 -14.43 5.53 -4.13
CA VAL A 326 -14.24 6.45 -5.27
C VAL A 326 -14.89 7.81 -5.02
N LYS A 327 -16.15 7.84 -4.57
CA LYS A 327 -16.88 9.10 -4.28
C LYS A 327 -16.18 9.95 -3.23
N MET A 328 -15.57 9.32 -2.23
CA MET A 328 -14.77 9.98 -1.19
C MET A 328 -13.35 10.34 -1.67
N GLY A 329 -13.00 9.97 -2.90
CA GLY A 329 -11.70 10.27 -3.51
C GLY A 329 -10.54 9.49 -2.91
N TYR A 330 -10.80 8.35 -2.26
CA TYR A 330 -9.74 7.48 -1.73
C TYR A 330 -9.00 6.73 -2.83
N ILE A 331 -9.71 6.33 -3.87
CA ILE A 331 -9.20 5.51 -4.98
C ILE A 331 -9.70 6.05 -6.32
N SER A 332 -9.03 5.66 -7.41
CA SER A 332 -9.44 6.04 -8.77
C SER A 332 -10.54 5.13 -9.32
N GLU A 333 -11.29 5.63 -10.32
CA GLU A 333 -12.21 4.80 -11.12
C GLU A 333 -11.49 3.65 -11.84
N ARG A 334 -10.21 3.84 -12.15
CA ARG A 334 -9.37 2.79 -12.74
C ARG A 334 -9.18 1.63 -11.76
N LEU A 335 -8.86 1.93 -10.49
CA LEU A 335 -8.72 0.88 -9.46
C LEU A 335 -10.06 0.16 -9.22
N LYS A 336 -11.18 0.89 -9.20
CA LYS A 336 -12.52 0.27 -9.16
C LYS A 336 -12.72 -0.72 -10.29
N SER A 337 -12.36 -0.33 -11.51
CA SER A 337 -12.50 -1.18 -12.70
C SER A 337 -11.60 -2.42 -12.64
N ILE A 338 -10.36 -2.27 -12.15
CA ILE A 338 -9.44 -3.39 -11.92
C ILE A 338 -10.04 -4.36 -10.89
N ALA A 339 -10.48 -3.86 -9.74
CA ALA A 339 -11.08 -4.69 -8.69
C ALA A 339 -12.34 -5.42 -9.17
N SER A 340 -13.19 -4.74 -9.96
CA SER A 340 -14.39 -5.34 -10.54
C SER A 340 -14.06 -6.52 -11.46
N ARG A 341 -13.01 -6.40 -12.29
CA ARG A 341 -12.54 -7.52 -13.12
C ARG A 341 -12.03 -8.68 -12.27
N VAL A 342 -11.25 -8.41 -11.21
CA VAL A 342 -10.73 -9.45 -10.31
C VAL A 342 -11.87 -10.17 -9.58
N VAL A 343 -12.96 -9.47 -9.24
CA VAL A 343 -14.17 -10.10 -8.68
C VAL A 343 -14.78 -11.10 -9.65
N GLU A 344 -14.96 -10.74 -10.93
CA GLU A 344 -15.53 -11.67 -11.92
C GLU A 344 -14.60 -12.87 -12.16
N GLU A 345 -13.29 -12.64 -12.25
CA GLU A 345 -12.28 -13.71 -12.36
C GLU A 345 -12.31 -14.63 -11.13
N ALA A 346 -12.43 -14.08 -9.93
CA ALA A 346 -12.53 -14.86 -8.69
C ALA A 346 -13.79 -15.74 -8.68
N ILE A 347 -14.95 -15.21 -9.10
CA ILE A 347 -16.19 -15.97 -9.19
C ILE A 347 -16.07 -17.10 -10.22
N ALA A 348 -15.47 -16.82 -11.38
CA ALA A 348 -15.30 -17.80 -12.45
C ALA A 348 -14.36 -18.95 -12.05
N ASN A 349 -13.37 -18.69 -11.20
CA ASN A 349 -12.37 -19.66 -10.78
C ASN A 349 -12.72 -20.40 -9.49
N LEU A 350 -13.78 -20.02 -8.77
CA LEU A 350 -14.18 -20.71 -7.54
C LEU A 350 -14.86 -22.05 -7.86
N ASN A 351 -14.27 -23.14 -7.36
CA ASN A 351 -14.78 -24.49 -7.54
C ASN A 351 -14.96 -25.19 -6.20
N LEU A 352 -16.20 -25.54 -5.86
CA LEU A 352 -16.54 -26.15 -4.57
C LEU A 352 -15.77 -27.44 -4.26
N GLN A 353 -15.52 -28.29 -5.27
CA GLN A 353 -14.83 -29.57 -5.03
C GLN A 353 -13.36 -29.34 -4.74
N GLU A 354 -12.71 -28.49 -5.54
CA GLU A 354 -11.31 -28.11 -5.32
C GLU A 354 -11.13 -27.47 -3.93
N GLU A 355 -12.04 -26.57 -3.53
CA GLU A 355 -11.97 -25.93 -2.22
C GLU A 355 -12.13 -26.91 -1.04
N LYS A 356 -12.92 -27.97 -1.21
CA LYS A 356 -13.07 -29.02 -0.18
C LYS A 356 -11.82 -29.89 -0.05
N GLU A 357 -11.05 -30.04 -1.12
CA GLU A 357 -9.87 -30.89 -1.19
C GLU A 357 -8.60 -30.22 -0.65
N VAL A 358 -8.57 -28.89 -0.57
CA VAL A 358 -7.41 -28.08 -0.10
C VAL A 358 -7.02 -28.33 1.38
N LYS A 359 -7.78 -29.15 2.12
CA LYS A 359 -7.60 -29.40 3.56
C LYS A 359 -6.19 -29.88 3.94
N PHE A 360 -5.71 -29.37 5.08
CA PHE A 360 -4.46 -29.80 5.69
C PHE A 360 -4.76 -30.90 6.71
N ILE A 361 -4.13 -32.05 6.56
CA ILE A 361 -4.31 -33.17 7.49
C ILE A 361 -3.42 -32.91 8.71
N LEU A 362 -4.03 -32.62 9.86
CA LEU A 362 -3.35 -32.36 11.14
C LEU A 362 -2.62 -33.59 11.73
N SER A 363 -2.58 -34.73 11.02
CA SER A 363 -1.98 -35.98 11.53
C SER A 363 -0.47 -36.06 11.33
N GLU A 364 0.15 -35.16 10.57
CA GLU A 364 1.60 -35.01 10.58
C GLU A 364 1.97 -34.09 11.74
N GLY A 365 2.37 -34.70 12.84
CA GLY A 365 2.80 -34.03 14.05
C GLY A 365 3.75 -32.88 13.73
N ILE A 366 3.38 -31.69 14.17
CA ILE A 366 4.33 -30.61 14.38
C ILE A 366 5.21 -31.11 15.53
N ALA A 367 6.30 -31.80 15.19
CA ALA A 367 7.38 -32.00 16.12
C ALA A 367 7.89 -30.62 16.53
N ASP A 368 7.92 -30.41 17.85
CA ASP A 368 8.27 -29.17 18.55
C ASP A 368 9.58 -28.52 18.08
#